data_AF-A0AAW3KEI5-F1
#
_entry.id   AF-A0AAW3KEI5-F1
#
_cell.length_a   1.000
_cell.length_b   1.000
_cell.length_c   1.000
_cell.angle_alpha   90.00
_cell.angle_beta   90.00
_cell.angle_gamma   90.00
#
_symmetry.space_group_name_H-M   'P 1'
#
loop_
_entity.id
_entity.type
_entity.pdbx_description
1 polymer ?
#
loop_
_entity_poly.entity_id
_entity_poly.type
_entity_poly.pdbx_seq_one_letter_code
_entity_poly.pdbx_strand_id
1 'polypeptide(L)'
;MHLVETMAYAGEKPWHGLGNKLAPQQSIDTWKMQAGMDWQIEQSEVRYISGSNHLGVINAFPEQKVLYRSDTKAPLAVVSKRFHVVQPGEILEFYRDLTACNGFELETAGVLREGRKFWALAKTGQSTSLKGRDRVDGYLLLATACDGTLATTAQFTSVRVVCNNTLSIALGNASSAIKVPHRSQFDPDAVKRQLGITVSSWDGFVARMKALVERPVDPDTVEGLLRRVLTYAAPEGKAIVVNEQALATVRSLYEGGGRGALMASSRGTAWGVVNSVTEFVDHHRRARSDDHRRDAAWFGQGAQIKQRAWDEAMKLVA
;
A
#
# COMPACT_ATOMS: atom_id res chain seq x y z
N MET A 1 13.54 5.16 15.14
CA MET A 1 12.36 5.99 15.44
C MET A 1 11.21 5.44 14.61
N HIS A 2 10.15 4.97 15.26
CA HIS A 2 8.96 4.44 14.58
C HIS A 2 8.15 5.61 13.99
N LEU A 3 7.64 5.46 12.77
CA LEU A 3 6.84 6.44 12.02
C LEU A 3 5.35 6.06 11.97
N VAL A 4 4.96 4.87 12.45
CA VAL A 4 3.59 4.65 12.94
C VAL A 4 3.44 5.45 14.21
N GLU A 5 2.68 6.53 14.09
CA GLU A 5 2.27 7.29 15.27
C GLU A 5 1.22 6.47 16.04
N THR A 6 0.24 5.93 15.30
CA THR A 6 -0.87 5.13 15.81
C THR A 6 -1.46 4.29 14.66
N MET A 7 -1.98 3.11 14.99
CA MET A 7 -2.75 2.28 14.05
C MET A 7 -3.69 1.34 14.81
N ALA A 8 -4.75 0.90 14.16
CA ALA A 8 -5.67 -0.11 14.66
C ALA A 8 -5.77 -1.29 13.70
N TYR A 9 -6.15 -2.45 14.22
CA TYR A 9 -6.42 -3.64 13.44
C TYR A 9 -7.54 -4.49 14.04
N ALA A 10 -8.27 -5.19 13.18
CA ALA A 10 -9.20 -6.25 13.53
C ALA A 10 -8.66 -7.59 12.98
N GLY A 11 -8.98 -8.69 13.66
CA GLY A 11 -8.53 -10.02 13.24
C GLY A 11 -7.11 -10.36 13.70
N GLU A 12 -6.29 -10.87 12.78
CA GLU A 12 -4.92 -11.31 13.09
C GLU A 12 -3.99 -10.14 13.38
N LYS A 13 -3.09 -10.34 14.33
CA LYS A 13 -2.10 -9.33 14.69
C LYS A 13 -1.18 -9.09 13.49
N PRO A 14 -1.05 -7.84 12.99
CA PRO A 14 -0.09 -7.53 11.94
C PRO A 14 1.31 -7.98 12.34
N TRP A 15 2.11 -8.40 11.35
CA TRP A 15 3.41 -9.03 11.56
C TRP A 15 4.42 -8.17 12.34
N HIS A 16 4.29 -6.84 12.33
CA HIS A 16 5.12 -5.91 13.10
C HIS A 16 4.68 -5.77 14.57
N GLY A 17 3.51 -6.32 14.92
CA GLY A 17 3.02 -6.45 16.27
C GLY A 17 2.60 -5.18 17.01
N LEU A 18 2.47 -4.06 16.29
CA LEU A 18 2.07 -2.75 16.80
C LEU A 18 0.59 -2.48 16.49
N GLY A 19 -0.04 -1.60 17.26
CA GLY A 19 -1.39 -1.10 17.04
C GLY A 19 -2.43 -1.59 18.04
N ASN A 20 -3.57 -0.91 18.04
CA ASN A 20 -4.71 -1.19 18.90
C ASN A 20 -5.58 -2.29 18.28
N LYS A 21 -5.72 -3.41 19.00
CA LYS A 21 -6.59 -4.50 18.57
C LYS A 21 -8.05 -4.12 18.80
N LEU A 22 -8.86 -4.24 17.77
CA LEU A 22 -10.29 -4.05 17.81
C LEU A 22 -11.01 -5.39 17.69
N ALA A 23 -12.20 -5.47 18.29
CA ALA A 23 -13.15 -6.51 17.94
C ALA A 23 -13.59 -6.32 16.46
N PRO A 24 -14.10 -7.35 15.79
CA PRO A 24 -14.70 -7.20 14.48
C PRO A 24 -15.86 -6.19 14.49
N GLN A 25 -16.15 -5.60 13.33
CA GLN A 25 -17.36 -4.79 13.06
C GLN A 25 -17.54 -3.57 14.01
N GLN A 26 -16.43 -2.98 14.48
CA GLN A 26 -16.48 -1.72 15.22
C GLN A 26 -16.91 -0.55 14.34
N SER A 27 -17.48 0.48 14.97
CA SER A 27 -17.92 1.70 14.28
C SER A 27 -16.74 2.46 13.68
N ILE A 28 -17.01 3.23 12.63
CA ILE A 28 -16.02 4.12 12.00
C ILE A 28 -15.41 5.10 13.03
N ASP A 29 -16.18 5.55 14.02
CA ASP A 29 -15.70 6.48 15.03
C ASP A 29 -14.74 5.80 16.00
N THR A 30 -15.00 4.54 16.37
CA THR A 30 -14.02 3.72 17.10
C THR A 30 -12.74 3.55 16.30
N TRP A 31 -12.83 3.30 14.99
CA TRP A 31 -11.66 3.25 14.11
C TRP A 31 -10.89 4.56 14.08
N LYS A 32 -11.57 5.71 13.97
CA LYS A 32 -10.93 7.04 13.97
C LYS A 32 -10.10 7.23 15.24
N MET A 33 -10.67 6.96 16.41
CA MET A 33 -9.95 7.10 17.68
C MET A 33 -8.78 6.12 17.78
N GLN A 34 -9.01 4.84 17.50
CA GLN A 34 -8.05 3.77 17.77
C GLN A 34 -6.92 3.71 16.74
N ALA A 35 -7.17 4.16 15.51
CA ALA A 35 -6.15 4.35 14.49
C ALA A 35 -5.39 5.67 14.62
N GLY A 36 -5.80 6.54 15.58
CA GLY A 36 -5.28 7.89 15.80
C GLY A 36 -5.48 8.83 14.61
N MET A 37 -6.65 8.74 14.01
CA MET A 37 -7.14 9.55 12.89
C MET A 37 -8.27 10.49 13.33
N ASP A 38 -8.54 10.60 14.64
CA ASP A 38 -9.56 11.48 15.23
C ASP A 38 -9.01 12.89 15.52
N TRP A 39 -8.61 13.58 14.45
CA TRP A 39 -8.15 14.96 14.47
C TRP A 39 -8.30 15.55 13.07
N GLN A 40 -8.21 16.88 12.97
CA GLN A 40 -8.35 17.60 11.71
C GLN A 40 -7.04 18.24 11.30
N ILE A 41 -6.75 18.23 10.00
CA ILE A 41 -5.72 19.05 9.41
C ILE A 41 -6.25 20.47 9.30
N GLU A 42 -5.67 21.35 10.10
CA GLU A 42 -5.89 22.80 10.04
C GLU A 42 -4.87 23.44 9.11
N GLN A 43 -5.19 24.64 8.63
CA GLN A 43 -4.34 25.39 7.72
C GLN A 43 -4.18 26.84 8.16
N SER A 44 -2.99 27.40 7.96
CA SER A 44 -2.67 28.81 8.23
C SER A 44 -1.77 29.37 7.14
N GLU A 45 -1.69 30.70 7.06
CA GLU A 45 -0.79 31.39 6.14
C GLU A 45 0.68 31.13 6.51
N VAL A 46 1.52 30.89 5.50
CA VAL A 46 2.97 30.78 5.72
C VAL A 46 3.53 32.13 6.10
N ARG A 47 4.28 32.18 7.21
CA ARG A 47 5.08 33.33 7.61
C ARG A 47 6.55 32.94 7.72
N TYR A 48 7.44 33.82 7.27
CA TYR A 48 8.90 33.61 7.35
C TYR A 48 9.60 34.88 7.84
N ILE A 49 10.75 34.70 8.48
CA ILE A 49 11.56 35.80 9.02
C ILE A 49 12.69 36.08 8.02
N SER A 50 12.77 37.31 7.50
CA SER A 50 13.89 37.75 6.67
C SER A 50 14.86 38.61 7.47
N GLY A 51 16.15 38.30 7.39
CA GLY A 51 17.23 39.01 8.09
C GLY A 51 18.15 38.06 8.86
N SER A 52 19.31 38.56 9.29
CA SER A 52 20.26 37.81 10.11
C SER A 52 19.89 37.96 11.59
N ASN A 53 19.22 36.95 12.16
CA ASN A 53 18.84 36.74 13.58
C ASN A 53 17.32 36.82 13.86
N HIS A 54 16.94 36.40 15.08
CA HIS A 54 15.56 36.39 15.62
C HIS A 54 14.86 37.76 15.69
N LEU A 55 15.48 38.83 15.17
CA LEU A 55 14.97 40.20 15.08
C LEU A 55 14.63 40.61 13.63
N GLY A 56 14.36 39.64 12.75
CA GLY A 56 14.00 39.90 11.36
C GLY A 56 12.54 40.32 11.14
N VAL A 57 12.24 40.84 9.96
CA VAL A 57 10.88 41.21 9.55
C VAL A 57 10.06 39.95 9.28
N ILE A 58 8.85 39.88 9.83
CA ILE A 58 7.89 38.81 9.55
C ILE A 58 7.21 39.12 8.22
N ASN A 59 7.46 38.26 7.24
CA ASN A 59 6.84 38.33 5.92
C ASN A 59 5.82 37.21 5.76
N ALA A 60 4.79 37.46 4.96
CA ALA A 60 3.85 36.43 4.52
C ALA A 60 4.29 35.82 3.18
N PHE A 61 3.91 34.56 2.93
CA PHE A 61 4.00 33.92 1.62
C PHE A 61 2.61 33.47 1.15
N PRO A 62 1.78 34.39 0.61
CA PRO A 62 0.33 34.17 0.44
C PRO A 62 -0.08 33.03 -0.49
N GLU A 63 0.80 32.60 -1.40
CA GLU A 63 0.55 31.50 -2.33
C GLU A 63 0.77 30.11 -1.72
N GLN A 64 1.24 30.06 -0.47
CA GLN A 64 1.44 28.83 0.28
C GLN A 64 0.71 28.86 1.62
N LYS A 65 0.41 27.68 2.14
CA LYS A 65 -0.21 27.47 3.44
C LYS A 65 0.54 26.39 4.20
N VAL A 66 0.62 26.57 5.52
CA VAL A 66 1.09 25.54 6.43
C VAL A 66 -0.10 24.68 6.81
N LEU A 67 0.07 23.36 6.74
CA LEU A 67 -0.84 22.38 7.30
C LEU A 67 -0.30 21.94 8.66
N TYR A 68 -1.18 21.81 9.64
CA TYR A 68 -0.82 21.38 10.99
C TYR A 68 -1.97 20.62 11.63
N ARG A 69 -1.68 19.85 12.67
CA ARG A 69 -2.72 19.06 13.36
C ARG A 69 -3.53 19.93 14.31
N SER A 70 -4.84 19.72 14.36
CA SER A 70 -5.73 20.43 15.27
C SER A 70 -5.45 20.14 16.75
N ASP A 71 -4.99 18.92 17.07
CA ASP A 71 -4.82 18.41 18.43
C ASP A 71 -3.50 18.83 19.10
N THR A 72 -2.38 18.67 18.40
CA THR A 72 -1.02 18.88 18.91
C THR A 72 -0.40 20.18 18.40
N LYS A 73 -1.03 20.80 17.40
CA LYS A 73 -0.48 21.91 16.62
C LYS A 73 0.85 21.58 15.91
N ALA A 74 1.20 20.30 15.81
CA ALA A 74 2.40 19.86 15.12
C ALA A 74 2.31 20.20 13.61
N PRO A 75 3.36 20.79 13.02
CA PRO A 75 3.39 21.10 11.59
C PRO A 75 3.47 19.81 10.78
N LEU A 76 2.72 19.78 9.68
CA LEU A 76 2.65 18.63 8.76
C LEU A 76 3.35 18.93 7.45
N ALA A 77 3.00 20.02 6.78
CA ALA A 77 3.55 20.34 5.47
C ALA A 77 3.37 21.82 5.13
N VAL A 78 4.17 22.31 4.19
CA VAL A 78 3.88 23.55 3.46
C VAL A 78 3.45 23.18 2.06
N VAL A 79 2.28 23.63 1.65
CA VAL A 79 1.68 23.30 0.35
C VAL A 79 1.18 24.55 -0.35
N SER A 80 0.92 24.44 -1.66
CA SER A 80 0.29 25.54 -2.39
C SER A 80 -1.10 25.86 -1.84
N LYS A 81 -1.54 27.12 -1.97
CA LYS A 81 -2.90 27.56 -1.60
C LYS A 81 -4.00 26.72 -2.26
N ARG A 82 -3.76 26.24 -3.47
CA ARG A 82 -4.68 25.39 -4.27
C ARG A 82 -4.70 23.92 -3.84
N PHE A 83 -3.92 23.52 -2.85
CA PHE A 83 -3.89 22.13 -2.38
C PHE A 83 -5.19 21.78 -1.66
N HIS A 84 -5.87 20.74 -2.13
CA HIS A 84 -7.05 20.18 -1.50
C HIS A 84 -6.63 19.06 -0.54
N VAL A 85 -6.88 19.31 0.75
CA VAL A 85 -6.59 18.37 1.83
C VAL A 85 -7.71 17.33 1.88
N VAL A 86 -7.33 16.07 2.01
CA VAL A 86 -8.23 14.99 2.42
C VAL A 86 -7.94 14.71 3.88
N GLN A 87 -8.96 14.83 4.72
CA GLN A 87 -8.86 14.68 6.16
C GLN A 87 -8.63 13.21 6.54
N PRO A 88 -7.92 12.93 7.66
CA PRO A 88 -7.76 11.57 8.16
C PRO A 88 -9.12 10.87 8.34
N GLY A 89 -10.09 11.57 8.93
CA GLY A 89 -11.45 11.05 9.11
C GLY A 89 -12.16 10.65 7.81
N GLU A 90 -11.92 11.37 6.70
CA GLU A 90 -12.54 11.08 5.39
C GLU A 90 -12.05 9.75 4.80
N ILE A 91 -10.82 9.32 5.13
CA ILE A 91 -10.27 8.04 4.68
C ILE A 91 -11.03 6.86 5.30
N LEU A 92 -11.43 6.97 6.56
CA LEU A 92 -12.25 5.96 7.21
C LEU A 92 -13.73 6.07 6.79
N GLU A 93 -14.21 7.30 6.64
CA GLU A 93 -15.58 7.60 6.21
C GLU A 93 -15.91 7.00 4.84
N PHE A 94 -14.93 6.96 3.92
CA PHE A 94 -15.04 6.30 2.63
C PHE A 94 -15.60 4.86 2.71
N TYR A 95 -15.29 4.13 3.79
CA TYR A 95 -15.70 2.76 3.97
C TYR A 95 -17.08 2.58 4.61
N ARG A 96 -17.72 3.64 5.14
CA ARG A 96 -18.98 3.50 5.90
C ARG A 96 -20.06 2.74 5.14
N ASP A 97 -20.32 3.13 3.90
CA ASP A 97 -21.36 2.46 3.10
C ASP A 97 -20.91 1.08 2.64
N LEU A 98 -19.61 0.90 2.38
CA LEU A 98 -19.04 -0.37 1.94
C LEU A 98 -19.17 -1.43 3.05
N THR A 99 -18.92 -1.06 4.30
CA THR A 99 -19.07 -1.96 5.44
C THR A 99 -20.53 -2.18 5.83
N ALA A 100 -21.40 -1.20 5.63
CA ALA A 100 -22.83 -1.32 5.92
C ALA A 100 -23.57 -2.19 4.89
N CYS A 101 -23.25 -2.07 3.60
CA CYS A 101 -24.10 -2.59 2.52
C CYS A 101 -23.41 -3.61 1.61
N ASN A 102 -22.08 -3.68 1.58
CA ASN A 102 -21.34 -4.45 0.57
C ASN A 102 -20.52 -5.61 1.16
N GLY A 103 -20.67 -5.93 2.45
CA GLY A 103 -19.95 -7.02 3.10
C GLY A 103 -18.45 -6.76 3.26
N PHE A 104 -18.01 -5.50 3.12
CA PHE A 104 -16.64 -5.14 3.42
C PHE A 104 -16.43 -5.12 4.93
N GLU A 105 -15.23 -5.47 5.37
CA GLU A 105 -14.84 -5.38 6.77
C GLU A 105 -13.52 -4.63 6.88
N LEU A 106 -13.52 -3.52 7.63
CA LEU A 106 -12.28 -2.82 7.95
C LEU A 106 -11.35 -3.77 8.73
N GLU A 107 -10.13 -3.91 8.23
CA GLU A 107 -9.14 -4.82 8.81
C GLU A 107 -8.01 -4.06 9.46
N THR A 108 -7.48 -3.02 8.82
CA THR A 108 -6.43 -2.18 9.39
C THR A 108 -6.53 -0.74 8.93
N ALA A 109 -6.13 0.19 9.79
CA ALA A 109 -6.01 1.61 9.45
C ALA A 109 -4.95 2.29 10.31
N GLY A 110 -4.39 3.38 9.83
CA GLY A 110 -3.47 4.16 10.66
C GLY A 110 -2.78 5.31 9.97
N VAL A 111 -1.88 5.89 10.74
CA VAL A 111 -1.11 7.08 10.39
C VAL A 111 0.36 6.70 10.22
N LEU A 112 0.99 7.28 9.22
CA LEU A 112 2.40 7.09 8.85
C LEU A 112 3.09 8.45 8.70
N ARG A 113 4.43 8.43 8.82
CA ARG A 113 5.28 9.59 8.56
C ARG A 113 4.92 10.80 9.43
N GLU A 114 4.78 10.60 10.75
CA GLU A 114 4.53 11.68 11.72
C GLU A 114 3.27 12.50 11.37
N GLY A 115 2.15 11.82 11.11
CA GLY A 115 0.91 12.51 10.79
C GLY A 115 0.75 12.94 9.33
N ARG A 116 1.71 12.66 8.42
CA ARG A 116 1.64 13.16 7.04
C ARG A 116 0.92 12.22 6.07
N LYS A 117 0.82 10.92 6.39
CA LYS A 117 0.19 9.91 5.54
C LYS A 117 -0.86 9.12 6.30
N PHE A 118 -2.00 8.87 5.66
CA PHE A 118 -3.12 8.13 6.26
C PHE A 118 -3.54 7.02 5.32
N TRP A 119 -3.99 5.91 5.87
CA TRP A 119 -4.45 4.78 5.09
C TRP A 119 -5.47 3.94 5.87
N ALA A 120 -6.32 3.25 5.14
CA ALA A 120 -7.20 2.21 5.65
C ALA A 120 -7.36 1.09 4.61
N LEU A 121 -7.46 -0.14 5.10
CA LEU A 121 -7.57 -1.36 4.33
C LEU A 121 -8.80 -2.13 4.81
N ALA A 122 -9.69 -2.47 3.88
CA ALA A 122 -10.86 -3.29 4.14
C ALA A 122 -10.83 -4.57 3.32
N LYS A 123 -11.19 -5.68 3.95
CA LYS A 123 -11.46 -6.95 3.29
C LYS A 123 -12.75 -6.82 2.48
N THR A 124 -12.77 -7.30 1.25
CA THR A 124 -13.92 -7.13 0.33
C THR A 124 -14.97 -8.24 0.47
N GLY A 125 -14.73 -9.23 1.33
CA GLY A 125 -15.50 -10.48 1.41
C GLY A 125 -15.17 -11.47 0.29
N GLN A 126 -14.45 -11.04 -0.76
CA GLN A 126 -14.03 -11.92 -1.84
C GLN A 126 -12.79 -12.74 -1.44
N SER A 127 -12.81 -14.02 -1.78
CA SER A 127 -11.69 -14.93 -1.55
C SER A 127 -11.64 -16.01 -2.61
N THR A 128 -10.47 -16.61 -2.79
CA THR A 128 -10.29 -17.81 -3.60
C THR A 128 -9.34 -18.78 -2.91
N SER A 129 -9.57 -20.07 -3.13
CA SER A 129 -8.58 -21.10 -2.81
C SER A 129 -7.89 -21.55 -4.09
N LEU A 130 -6.56 -21.45 -4.09
CA LEU A 130 -5.69 -22.00 -5.11
C LEU A 130 -5.36 -23.46 -4.78
N LYS A 131 -4.61 -24.11 -5.67
CA LYS A 131 -4.20 -25.52 -5.54
C LYS A 131 -3.61 -25.80 -4.15
N GLY A 132 -4.05 -26.89 -3.52
CA GLY A 132 -3.58 -27.26 -2.18
C GLY A 132 -4.18 -26.45 -1.02
N ARG A 133 -5.35 -25.81 -1.21
CA ARG A 133 -6.05 -24.97 -0.20
C ARG A 133 -5.28 -23.71 0.20
N ASP A 134 -4.48 -23.18 -0.73
CA ASP A 134 -3.78 -21.91 -0.54
C ASP A 134 -4.75 -20.74 -0.74
N ARG A 135 -5.13 -20.08 0.35
CA ARG A 135 -6.18 -19.06 0.38
C ARG A 135 -5.62 -17.65 0.10
N VAL A 136 -6.26 -16.96 -0.83
CA VAL A 136 -6.01 -15.55 -1.16
C VAL A 136 -7.29 -14.75 -0.98
N ASP A 137 -7.22 -13.69 -0.19
CA ASP A 137 -8.33 -12.80 0.13
C ASP A 137 -8.19 -11.45 -0.60
N GLY A 138 -9.31 -10.88 -1.03
CA GLY A 138 -9.38 -9.59 -1.71
C GLY A 138 -9.56 -8.42 -0.74
N TYR A 139 -8.87 -7.31 -1.02
CA TYR A 139 -8.88 -6.12 -0.19
C TYR A 139 -9.02 -4.85 -1.03
N LEU A 140 -9.52 -3.79 -0.41
CA LEU A 140 -9.51 -2.43 -0.93
C LEU A 140 -8.67 -1.57 0.00
N LEU A 141 -7.64 -0.95 -0.56
CA LEU A 141 -6.76 0.01 0.11
C LEU A 141 -7.12 1.42 -0.33
N LEU A 142 -7.27 2.33 0.62
CA LEU A 142 -7.34 3.77 0.40
C LEU A 142 -6.22 4.43 1.19
N ALA A 143 -5.42 5.27 0.55
CA ALA A 143 -4.33 5.99 1.19
C ALA A 143 -4.11 7.38 0.60
N THR A 144 -3.60 8.31 1.40
CA THR A 144 -3.31 9.69 0.98
C THR A 144 -2.14 10.28 1.76
N ALA A 145 -1.52 11.35 1.24
CA ALA A 145 -0.53 12.12 1.98
C ALA A 145 -0.81 13.63 1.92
N CYS A 146 -0.94 14.27 3.08
CA CYS A 146 -1.21 15.72 3.14
C CYS A 146 0.01 16.57 2.77
N ASP A 147 1.20 15.97 2.66
CA ASP A 147 2.42 16.63 2.17
C ASP A 147 2.57 16.57 0.63
N GLY A 148 1.60 15.97 -0.07
CA GLY A 148 1.61 15.85 -1.52
C GLY A 148 2.52 14.75 -2.08
N THR A 149 3.17 13.96 -1.24
CA THR A 149 4.03 12.84 -1.68
C THR A 149 3.25 11.64 -2.22
N LEU A 150 1.94 11.59 -1.98
CA LEU A 150 1.02 10.57 -2.47
C LEU A 150 -0.33 11.22 -2.74
N ALA A 151 -0.82 11.11 -3.97
CA ALA A 151 -2.20 11.44 -4.32
C ALA A 151 -3.17 10.53 -3.56
N THR A 152 -4.40 10.96 -3.28
CA THR A 152 -5.41 10.09 -2.69
C THR A 152 -5.67 8.92 -3.64
N THR A 153 -5.28 7.73 -3.22
CA THR A 153 -5.17 6.55 -4.08
C THR A 153 -6.02 5.43 -3.51
N ALA A 154 -7.01 4.99 -4.28
CA ALA A 154 -7.81 3.81 -4.00
C ALA A 154 -7.39 2.67 -4.95
N GLN A 155 -7.10 1.49 -4.40
CA GLN A 155 -6.68 0.34 -5.21
C GLN A 155 -7.12 -0.97 -4.56
N PHE A 156 -7.54 -1.91 -5.38
CA PHE A 156 -7.72 -3.28 -4.92
C PHE A 156 -6.36 -3.95 -4.74
N THR A 157 -6.25 -4.78 -3.71
CA THR A 157 -5.06 -5.57 -3.40
C THR A 157 -5.49 -6.99 -3.02
N SER A 158 -4.51 -7.89 -2.90
CA SER A 158 -4.74 -9.24 -2.40
C SER A 158 -3.77 -9.55 -1.27
N VAL A 159 -4.23 -10.34 -0.30
CA VAL A 159 -3.39 -10.87 0.77
C VAL A 159 -3.45 -12.40 0.72
N ARG A 160 -2.27 -13.01 0.59
CA ARG A 160 -2.13 -14.46 0.71
C ARG A 160 -1.98 -14.83 2.18
N VAL A 161 -2.96 -15.54 2.72
CA VAL A 161 -3.12 -15.75 4.18
C VAL A 161 -1.90 -16.41 4.81
N VAL A 162 -1.32 -17.42 4.15
CA VAL A 162 -0.22 -18.24 4.71
C VAL A 162 1.10 -17.48 4.86
N CYS A 163 1.25 -16.32 4.21
CA CYS A 163 2.46 -15.50 4.30
C CYS A 163 2.20 -14.05 4.72
N ASN A 164 0.93 -13.62 4.70
CA ASN A 164 0.50 -12.24 4.87
C ASN A 164 1.26 -11.27 3.94
N ASN A 165 1.47 -11.69 2.68
CA ASN A 165 2.06 -10.85 1.65
C ASN A 165 0.96 -9.99 1.04
N THR A 166 1.12 -8.67 1.08
CA THR A 166 0.19 -7.74 0.45
C THR A 166 0.63 -7.52 -0.99
N LEU A 167 -0.03 -8.20 -1.91
CA LEU A 167 0.21 -8.07 -3.32
C LEU A 167 -0.79 -7.06 -3.91
N SER A 168 -0.33 -5.82 -4.05
CA SER A 168 -1.02 -4.75 -4.77
C SER A 168 -0.92 -5.03 -6.27
N ILE A 169 -1.97 -5.59 -6.86
CA ILE A 169 -2.07 -5.80 -8.31
C ILE A 169 -3.40 -5.23 -8.79
N ALA A 170 -3.35 -4.63 -9.98
CA ALA A 170 -4.51 -4.28 -10.79
C ALA A 170 -5.50 -5.46 -10.93
N LEU A 171 -6.66 -5.37 -10.30
CA LEU A 171 -7.78 -6.24 -10.66
C LEU A 171 -8.39 -5.73 -11.99
N GLY A 172 -7.79 -6.08 -13.13
CA GLY A 172 -8.37 -5.84 -14.46
C GLY A 172 -7.47 -5.13 -15.47
N ASN A 173 -8.06 -4.81 -16.63
CA ASN A 173 -7.38 -4.17 -17.77
C ASN A 173 -7.36 -2.62 -17.69
N ALA A 174 -8.05 -2.02 -16.72
CA ALA A 174 -8.01 -0.58 -16.46
C ALA A 174 -6.98 -0.26 -15.37
N SER A 175 -6.43 0.96 -15.40
CA SER A 175 -5.40 1.46 -14.47
C SER A 175 -5.64 1.00 -13.04
N SER A 176 -4.66 0.26 -12.50
CA SER A 176 -4.65 -0.52 -11.25
C SER A 176 -5.09 0.19 -9.96
N ALA A 177 -5.12 1.52 -10.00
CA ALA A 177 -5.39 2.37 -8.87
C ALA A 177 -6.08 3.65 -9.38
N ILE A 178 -7.16 4.05 -8.71
CA ILE A 178 -7.79 5.35 -8.90
C ILE A 178 -6.99 6.36 -8.11
N LYS A 179 -6.46 7.38 -8.77
CA LYS A 179 -5.62 8.43 -8.16
C LYS A 179 -6.29 9.79 -8.31
N VAL A 180 -6.58 10.42 -7.19
CA VAL A 180 -7.09 11.80 -7.14
C VAL A 180 -5.95 12.72 -6.69
N PRO A 181 -5.40 13.54 -7.60
CA PRO A 181 -4.35 14.49 -7.24
C PRO A 181 -4.87 15.54 -6.25
N HIS A 182 -4.02 16.03 -5.35
CA HIS A 182 -4.37 17.10 -4.41
C HIS A 182 -4.61 18.48 -5.05
N ARG A 183 -4.63 18.57 -6.39
CA ARG A 183 -5.14 19.74 -7.14
C ARG A 183 -6.64 19.63 -7.44
N SER A 184 -7.21 18.46 -7.21
CA SER A 184 -8.62 18.14 -7.42
C SER A 184 -9.26 17.82 -6.08
N GLN A 185 -10.56 18.08 -5.96
CA GLN A 185 -11.30 17.71 -4.76
C GLN A 185 -11.50 16.19 -4.73
N PHE A 186 -11.31 15.58 -3.56
CA PHE A 186 -11.63 14.19 -3.35
C PHE A 186 -13.15 14.02 -3.25
N ASP A 187 -13.71 13.15 -4.09
CA ASP A 187 -15.11 12.77 -4.09
C ASP A 187 -15.17 11.25 -3.88
N PRO A 188 -15.59 10.78 -2.68
CA PRO A 188 -15.61 9.36 -2.36
C PRO A 188 -16.57 8.57 -3.27
N ASP A 189 -17.68 9.16 -3.70
CA ASP A 189 -18.70 8.48 -4.50
C ASP A 189 -18.29 8.39 -5.96
N ALA A 190 -17.61 9.40 -6.48
CA ALA A 190 -16.94 9.30 -7.79
C ALA A 190 -15.88 8.19 -7.78
N VAL A 191 -15.07 8.11 -6.72
CA VAL A 191 -14.03 7.06 -6.61
C VAL A 191 -14.66 5.67 -6.50
N LYS A 192 -15.70 5.47 -5.68
CA LYS A 192 -16.44 4.19 -5.58
C LYS A 192 -17.02 3.77 -6.93
N ARG A 193 -17.62 4.71 -7.68
CA ARG A 193 -18.14 4.44 -9.04
C ARG A 193 -17.05 4.05 -10.02
N GLN A 194 -15.90 4.74 -10.00
CA GLN A 194 -14.77 4.45 -10.89
C GLN A 194 -14.05 3.15 -10.56
N LEU A 195 -13.97 2.79 -9.28
CA LEU A 195 -13.49 1.46 -8.86
C LEU A 195 -14.35 0.35 -9.48
N GLY A 196 -15.56 0.68 -9.92
CA GLY A 196 -16.47 -0.24 -10.57
C GLY A 196 -16.60 -1.48 -9.71
N ILE A 197 -16.93 -1.30 -8.42
CA ILE A 197 -17.02 -2.35 -7.40
C ILE A 197 -18.00 -3.41 -7.91
N THR A 198 -17.48 -4.33 -8.71
CA THR A 198 -18.19 -5.31 -9.50
C THR A 198 -17.42 -6.61 -9.40
N VAL A 199 -18.13 -7.72 -9.29
CA VAL A 199 -17.57 -9.06 -9.09
C VAL A 199 -16.63 -9.47 -10.24
N SER A 200 -16.84 -8.94 -11.45
CA SER A 200 -16.13 -9.33 -12.67
C SER A 200 -14.62 -9.06 -12.65
N SER A 201 -14.14 -8.02 -11.96
CA SER A 201 -12.70 -7.71 -11.91
C SER A 201 -11.93 -8.71 -11.06
N TRP A 202 -12.55 -9.19 -9.98
CA TRP A 202 -12.02 -10.23 -9.10
C TRP A 202 -11.91 -11.57 -9.81
N ASP A 203 -12.96 -11.98 -10.54
CA ASP A 203 -12.95 -13.27 -11.26
C ASP A 203 -11.80 -13.34 -12.28
N GLY A 204 -11.58 -12.25 -13.04
CA GLY A 204 -10.46 -12.15 -13.97
C GLY A 204 -9.10 -12.22 -13.27
N PHE A 205 -8.98 -11.65 -12.07
CA PHE A 205 -7.76 -11.76 -11.27
C PHE A 205 -7.54 -13.17 -10.73
N VAL A 206 -8.59 -13.83 -10.23
CA VAL A 206 -8.55 -15.24 -9.82
C VAL A 206 -8.13 -16.13 -10.98
N ALA A 207 -8.65 -15.89 -12.18
CA ALA A 207 -8.25 -16.64 -13.38
C ALA A 207 -6.75 -16.48 -13.68
N ARG A 208 -6.21 -15.27 -13.60
CA ARG A 208 -4.77 -15.01 -13.77
C ARG A 208 -3.92 -15.70 -12.69
N MET A 209 -4.33 -15.64 -11.42
CA MET A 209 -3.64 -16.36 -10.35
C MET A 209 -3.63 -17.87 -10.59
N LYS A 210 -4.77 -18.46 -10.98
CA LYS A 210 -4.87 -19.88 -11.34
C LYS A 210 -3.97 -20.23 -12.51
N ALA A 211 -3.89 -19.38 -13.54
CA ALA A 211 -2.97 -19.59 -14.67
C ALA A 211 -1.50 -19.62 -14.21
N LEU A 212 -1.09 -18.71 -13.33
CA LEU A 212 0.27 -18.68 -12.78
C LEU A 212 0.57 -19.90 -11.89
N VAL A 213 -0.42 -20.41 -11.16
CA VAL A 213 -0.30 -21.65 -10.37
C VAL A 213 -0.08 -22.86 -11.28
N GLU A 214 -0.77 -22.94 -12.40
CA GLU A 214 -0.63 -24.06 -13.35
C GLU A 214 0.56 -23.89 -14.29
N ARG A 215 1.39 -22.85 -14.15
CA ARG A 215 2.57 -22.61 -14.98
C ARG A 215 3.86 -22.99 -14.24
N PRO A 216 4.47 -24.14 -14.55
CA PRO A 216 5.80 -24.47 -14.05
C PRO A 216 6.83 -23.48 -14.59
N VAL A 217 7.82 -23.15 -13.77
CA VAL A 217 8.99 -22.37 -14.17
C VAL A 217 10.22 -23.25 -14.08
N ASP A 218 10.95 -23.34 -15.18
CA ASP A 218 12.21 -24.07 -15.24
C ASP A 218 13.21 -23.44 -14.25
N PRO A 219 13.77 -24.22 -13.29
CA PRO A 219 14.75 -23.75 -12.32
C PRO A 219 15.92 -22.97 -12.94
N ASP A 220 16.36 -23.33 -14.14
CA ASP A 220 17.49 -22.68 -14.82
C ASP A 220 17.12 -21.31 -15.37
N THR A 221 15.82 -21.05 -15.58
CA THR A 221 15.31 -19.78 -16.14
C THR A 221 14.81 -18.80 -15.07
N VAL A 222 14.54 -19.27 -13.85
CA VAL A 222 14.04 -18.45 -12.73
C VAL A 222 14.95 -17.26 -12.45
N GLU A 223 16.27 -17.48 -12.46
CA GLU A 223 17.22 -16.41 -12.18
C GLU A 223 17.10 -15.26 -13.20
N GLY A 224 17.01 -15.60 -14.48
CA GLY A 224 16.84 -14.61 -15.55
C GLY A 224 15.55 -13.78 -15.38
N LEU A 225 14.47 -14.41 -14.92
CA LEU A 225 13.22 -13.72 -14.60
C LEU A 225 13.41 -12.77 -13.41
N LEU A 226 13.97 -13.27 -12.29
CA LEU A 226 14.21 -12.45 -11.10
C LEU A 226 15.13 -11.27 -11.38
N ARG A 227 16.14 -11.43 -12.26
CA ARG A 227 17.03 -10.35 -12.71
C ARG A 227 16.27 -9.23 -13.42
N ARG A 228 15.22 -9.52 -14.20
CA ARG A 228 14.37 -8.50 -14.84
C ARG A 228 13.48 -7.76 -13.84
N VAL A 229 13.04 -8.47 -12.79
CA VAL A 229 12.16 -7.92 -11.75
C VAL A 229 12.91 -7.03 -10.76
N LEU A 230 14.06 -7.50 -10.26
CA LEU A 230 14.89 -6.87 -9.22
C LEU A 230 15.87 -5.85 -9.81
N THR A 231 15.36 -5.05 -10.74
CA THR A 231 16.07 -3.96 -11.39
C THR A 231 15.89 -2.65 -10.61
N TYR A 232 16.99 -1.95 -10.37
CA TYR A 232 16.98 -0.67 -9.70
C TYR A 232 17.42 0.40 -10.69
N ALA A 233 16.67 1.51 -10.76
CA ALA A 233 17.11 2.68 -11.51
C ALA A 233 18.41 3.18 -10.87
N ALA A 234 19.49 3.22 -11.66
CA ALA A 234 20.72 3.83 -11.22
C ALA A 234 20.57 5.36 -11.25
N PRO A 235 21.29 6.11 -10.39
CA PRO A 235 21.38 7.57 -10.53
C PRO A 235 21.88 7.93 -11.94
N GLU A 236 21.23 8.94 -12.54
CA GLU A 236 21.49 9.58 -13.85
C GLU A 236 22.52 8.89 -14.78
N GLY A 237 22.03 8.31 -15.88
CA GLY A 237 22.85 7.87 -17.02
C GLY A 237 23.59 6.53 -16.86
N LYS A 238 23.43 5.82 -15.73
CA LYS A 238 24.05 4.50 -15.53
C LYS A 238 23.10 3.34 -15.85
N ALA A 239 23.71 2.22 -16.26
CA ALA A 239 23.01 0.98 -16.60
C ALA A 239 22.14 0.46 -15.44
N ILE A 240 21.08 -0.27 -15.79
CA ILE A 240 20.21 -0.97 -14.83
C ILE A 240 21.07 -1.88 -13.95
N VAL A 241 21.01 -1.69 -12.64
CA VAL A 241 21.76 -2.52 -11.68
C VAL A 241 20.82 -3.56 -11.07
N VAL A 242 21.26 -4.81 -11.06
CA VAL A 242 20.62 -5.90 -10.33
C VAL A 242 21.27 -6.00 -8.95
N ASN A 243 20.45 -6.12 -7.90
CA ASN A 243 20.97 -6.37 -6.56
C ASN A 243 21.14 -7.90 -6.37
N GLU A 244 22.37 -8.38 -6.50
CA GLU A 244 22.72 -9.82 -6.37
C GLU A 244 22.31 -10.42 -5.01
N GLN A 245 22.41 -9.64 -3.92
CA GLN A 245 22.00 -10.13 -2.60
C GLN A 245 20.48 -10.29 -2.52
N ALA A 246 19.73 -9.34 -3.09
CA ALA A 246 18.27 -9.46 -3.19
C ALA A 246 17.88 -10.65 -4.07
N LEU A 247 18.58 -10.86 -5.20
CA LEU A 247 18.37 -12.00 -6.10
C LEU A 247 18.55 -13.33 -5.36
N ALA A 248 19.67 -13.49 -4.65
CA ALA A 248 19.96 -14.70 -3.87
C ALA A 248 18.91 -14.94 -2.77
N THR A 249 18.48 -13.86 -2.09
CA THR A 249 17.44 -13.95 -1.05
C THR A 249 16.10 -14.41 -1.65
N VAL A 250 15.65 -13.77 -2.73
CA VAL A 250 14.39 -14.13 -3.40
C VAL A 250 14.43 -15.54 -3.96
N ARG A 251 15.57 -15.96 -4.51
CA ARG A 251 15.78 -17.33 -4.99
C ARG A 251 15.66 -18.35 -3.86
N SER A 252 16.30 -18.09 -2.72
CA SER A 252 16.18 -18.95 -1.53
C SER A 252 14.73 -19.04 -1.03
N LEU A 253 13.99 -17.92 -1.04
CA LEU A 253 12.56 -17.92 -0.67
C LEU A 253 11.73 -18.76 -1.65
N TYR A 254 12.00 -18.67 -2.96
CA TYR A 254 11.33 -19.47 -3.98
C TYR A 254 11.60 -20.97 -3.86
N GLU A 255 12.84 -21.35 -3.56
CA GLU A 255 13.30 -22.76 -3.50
C GLU A 255 12.82 -23.51 -2.24
N GLY A 256 12.09 -22.83 -1.34
CA GLY A 256 11.48 -23.47 -0.16
C GLY A 256 11.67 -22.69 1.14
N GLY A 257 12.52 -21.66 1.15
CA GLY A 257 12.73 -20.82 2.33
C GLY A 257 11.58 -19.86 2.62
N GLY A 258 10.70 -19.61 1.65
CA GLY A 258 9.57 -18.70 1.77
C GLY A 258 8.35 -19.33 2.42
N ARG A 259 7.50 -18.49 3.02
CA ARG A 259 6.26 -18.90 3.66
C ARG A 259 5.31 -19.50 2.63
N GLY A 260 4.97 -20.77 2.81
CA GLY A 260 4.12 -21.51 1.87
C GLY A 260 4.78 -21.74 0.49
N ALA A 261 6.11 -21.65 0.37
CA ALA A 261 6.83 -21.94 -0.87
C ALA A 261 6.71 -23.41 -1.29
N LEU A 262 6.57 -24.32 -0.32
CA LEU A 262 6.39 -25.76 -0.56
C LEU A 262 4.95 -26.17 -0.87
N MET A 263 3.99 -25.23 -0.88
CA MET A 263 2.60 -25.52 -1.23
C MET A 263 2.46 -25.91 -2.70
N ALA A 264 1.45 -26.73 -3.01
CA ALA A 264 1.19 -27.18 -4.37
C ALA A 264 0.86 -26.02 -5.34
N SER A 265 0.35 -24.90 -4.84
CA SER A 265 0.12 -23.67 -5.61
C SER A 265 1.41 -22.93 -5.97
N SER A 266 2.49 -23.10 -5.21
CA SER A 266 3.69 -22.25 -5.28
C SER A 266 4.92 -22.99 -5.75
N ARG A 267 5.15 -24.22 -5.27
CA ARG A 267 6.39 -24.97 -5.49
C ARG A 267 6.67 -25.17 -6.98
N GLY A 268 7.72 -24.52 -7.49
CA GLY A 268 8.14 -24.66 -8.89
C GLY A 268 7.25 -23.90 -9.90
N THR A 269 6.37 -23.01 -9.45
CA THR A 269 5.37 -22.33 -10.30
C THR A 269 5.66 -20.85 -10.46
N ALA A 270 5.06 -20.22 -11.49
CA ALA A 270 5.14 -18.78 -11.68
C ALA A 270 4.48 -18.02 -10.52
N TRP A 271 3.43 -18.59 -9.93
CA TRP A 271 2.84 -18.08 -8.69
C TRP A 271 3.84 -18.09 -7.52
N GLY A 272 4.66 -19.14 -7.40
CA GLY A 272 5.74 -19.20 -6.42
C GLY A 272 6.76 -18.08 -6.57
N VAL A 273 7.10 -17.71 -7.82
CA VAL A 273 8.02 -16.59 -8.12
C VAL A 273 7.43 -15.25 -7.67
N VAL A 274 6.15 -14.99 -7.97
CA VAL A 274 5.48 -13.76 -7.51
C VAL A 274 5.46 -13.71 -5.98
N ASN A 275 5.14 -14.84 -5.33
CA ASN A 275 5.11 -14.91 -3.87
C ASN A 275 6.48 -14.69 -3.22
N SER A 276 7.56 -15.23 -3.77
CA SER A 276 8.90 -15.02 -3.21
C SER A 276 9.36 -13.56 -3.32
N VAL A 277 9.04 -12.89 -4.44
CA VAL A 277 9.32 -11.45 -4.60
C VAL A 277 8.47 -10.61 -3.65
N THR A 278 7.17 -10.90 -3.53
CA THR A 278 6.30 -10.15 -2.61
C THR A 278 6.73 -10.33 -1.16
N GLU A 279 7.08 -11.54 -0.74
CA GLU A 279 7.58 -11.80 0.60
C GLU A 279 8.88 -11.05 0.86
N PHE A 280 9.81 -11.07 -0.10
CA PHE A 280 11.04 -10.31 0.01
C PHE A 280 10.76 -8.81 0.21
N VAL A 281 9.89 -8.22 -0.61
CA VAL A 281 9.54 -6.80 -0.53
C VAL A 281 8.90 -6.46 0.81
N ASP A 282 7.97 -7.29 1.29
CA ASP A 282 7.16 -7.01 2.47
C ASP A 282 7.90 -7.34 3.79
N HIS A 283 8.75 -8.37 3.82
CA HIS A 283 9.31 -8.95 5.06
C HIS A 283 10.84 -8.99 5.14
N HIS A 284 11.58 -8.91 4.05
CA HIS A 284 13.05 -9.13 4.06
C HIS A 284 13.87 -7.96 3.53
N ARG A 285 13.25 -7.07 2.75
CA ARG A 285 13.93 -5.93 2.15
C ARG A 285 14.40 -4.95 3.22
N ARG A 286 15.70 -4.62 3.19
CA ARG A 286 16.29 -3.63 4.10
C ARG A 286 15.61 -2.28 3.96
N ALA A 287 15.23 -1.69 5.08
CA ALA A 287 14.69 -0.35 5.18
C ALA A 287 15.19 0.30 6.48
N ARG A 288 15.06 1.63 6.58
CA ARG A 288 15.44 2.38 7.78
C ARG A 288 14.57 2.03 8.99
N SER A 289 13.33 1.60 8.75
CA SER A 289 12.38 1.09 9.75
C SER A 289 11.32 0.24 9.06
N ASP A 290 10.53 -0.49 9.84
CA ASP A 290 9.39 -1.27 9.35
C ASP A 290 8.35 -0.41 8.61
N ASP A 291 8.15 0.82 9.07
CA ASP A 291 7.20 1.75 8.47
C ASP A 291 7.66 2.27 7.12
N HIS A 292 8.97 2.54 7.00
CA HIS A 292 9.59 2.86 5.72
C HIS A 292 9.43 1.71 4.72
N ARG A 293 9.58 0.47 5.19
CA ARG A 293 9.35 -0.71 4.35
C ARG A 293 7.90 -0.81 3.92
N ARG A 294 6.92 -0.61 4.82
CA ARG A 294 5.49 -0.63 4.50
C ARG A 294 5.11 0.43 3.46
N ASP A 295 5.52 1.67 3.70
CA ASP A 295 5.30 2.79 2.76
C ASP A 295 5.92 2.48 1.38
N ALA A 296 7.14 1.96 1.35
CA ALA A 296 7.80 1.57 0.10
C ALA A 296 7.13 0.36 -0.58
N ALA A 297 6.64 -0.61 0.20
CA ALA A 297 5.99 -1.82 -0.27
C ALA A 297 4.62 -1.54 -0.89
N TRP A 298 3.87 -0.54 -0.38
CA TRP A 298 2.55 -0.18 -0.92
C TRP A 298 2.58 0.94 -1.95
N PHE A 299 3.47 1.92 -1.80
CA PHE A 299 3.39 3.17 -2.59
C PHE A 299 4.71 3.57 -3.25
N GLY A 300 5.81 2.92 -2.91
CA GLY A 300 7.14 3.26 -3.43
C GLY A 300 7.70 2.21 -4.38
N GLN A 301 9.03 2.10 -4.37
CA GLN A 301 9.76 1.16 -5.21
C GLN A 301 9.38 -0.30 -4.98
N GLY A 302 8.95 -0.67 -3.76
CA GLY A 302 8.50 -2.03 -3.46
C GLY A 302 7.23 -2.39 -4.23
N ALA A 303 6.27 -1.48 -4.31
CA ALA A 303 5.06 -1.66 -5.12
C ALA A 303 5.39 -1.85 -6.60
N GLN A 304 6.34 -1.06 -7.13
CA GLN A 304 6.81 -1.20 -8.52
C GLN A 304 7.49 -2.54 -8.77
N ILE A 305 8.31 -3.02 -7.83
CA ILE A 305 8.94 -4.34 -7.92
C ILE A 305 7.88 -5.45 -7.95
N LYS A 306 6.87 -5.38 -7.07
CA LYS A 306 5.77 -6.35 -7.04
C LYS A 306 4.95 -6.36 -8.33
N GLN A 307 4.64 -5.18 -8.87
CA GLN A 307 3.95 -5.07 -10.16
C GLN A 307 4.78 -5.68 -11.30
N ARG A 308 6.08 -5.38 -11.38
CA ARG A 308 6.95 -6.00 -12.39
C ARG A 308 7.07 -7.51 -12.22
N ALA A 309 7.09 -8.02 -11.00
CA ALA A 309 7.10 -9.46 -10.74
C ALA A 309 5.86 -10.12 -11.32
N TRP A 310 4.70 -9.51 -11.11
CA TRP A 310 3.45 -9.95 -11.71
C TRP A 310 3.50 -9.88 -13.24
N ASP A 311 3.89 -8.74 -13.81
CA ASP A 311 3.91 -8.54 -15.26
C ASP A 311 4.87 -9.53 -15.96
N GLU A 312 6.06 -9.76 -15.40
CA GLU A 312 7.02 -10.75 -15.92
C GLU A 312 6.50 -12.19 -15.79
N ALA A 313 5.82 -12.52 -14.70
CA ALA A 313 5.20 -13.84 -14.53
C ALA A 313 4.04 -14.03 -15.52
N MET A 314 3.24 -12.99 -15.76
CA MET A 314 2.12 -13.03 -16.69
C MET A 314 2.54 -13.28 -18.14
N LYS A 315 3.74 -12.84 -18.54
CA LYS A 315 4.31 -13.17 -19.87
C LYS A 315 4.52 -14.67 -20.09
N LEU A 316 4.60 -15.47 -19.03
CA LEU A 316 4.75 -16.93 -19.14
C LEU A 316 3.44 -17.65 -19.45
N VAL A 317 2.30 -16.99 -19.26
CA VAL A 317 0.94 -17.56 -19.42
C VAL A 317 0.11 -16.82 -20.47
N ALA A 318 0.72 -15.85 -21.17
CA ALA A 318 0.12 -15.08 -22.25
C ALA A 318 0.25 -15.80 -23.59
#